data_AF-A0A2R4KV88-F1
#
_entry.id   AF-A0A2R4KV88-F1
#
_cell.length_a   1.000
_cell.length_b   1.000
_cell.length_c   1.000
_cell.angle_alpha   90.00
_cell.angle_beta   90.00
_cell.angle_gamma   90.00
#
_symmetry.space_group_name_H-M   'P 1'
#
loop_
_entity.id
_entity.type
_entity.pdbx_description
1 polymer ?
#
loop_
_entity_poly.entity_id
_entity_poly.type
_entity_poly.pdbx_seq_one_letter_code
_entity_poly.pdbx_strand_id
1 'polypeptide(L)'
;AALIVFASTKNAWHTGHWSIITSPSPQTKLITTTALLLKLGAAPTHLWYPEILQGTTMNIALTLATWQKIAPLSLLMLLHTHLPIPLILLASATSTIIGGLTGLNQTQTRKILAFSSIAHMGWLLTALVIDPKLTTLALTTYMIMTLATFTSMTTTTTKTITDTNTVWSASPTLLTLTMLSLMSLGGLPPLTGFMPKLLILNGLITKNLLPLGVTLALASLPA
;
A
#
# COMPACT_ATOMS: atom_id res chain seq x y z
N ALA A 1 -14.08 12.06 0.50
CA ALA A 1 -15.34 11.84 -0.26
C ALA A 1 -15.72 13.08 -1.05
N ALA A 2 -15.81 14.26 -0.42
CA ALA A 2 -16.14 15.52 -1.07
C ALA A 2 -15.32 15.81 -2.35
N LEU A 3 -13.99 15.62 -2.33
CA LEU A 3 -13.14 15.82 -3.51
C LEU A 3 -13.49 14.90 -4.69
N ILE A 4 -13.90 13.66 -4.42
CA ILE A 4 -14.31 12.70 -5.47
C ILE A 4 -15.62 13.17 -6.09
N VAL A 5 -16.60 13.57 -5.27
CA VAL A 5 -17.89 14.10 -5.75
C VAL A 5 -17.67 15.38 -6.54
N PHE A 6 -16.85 16.30 -6.05
CA PHE A 6 -16.50 17.54 -6.75
C PHE A 6 -15.83 17.26 -8.11
N ALA A 7 -14.89 16.33 -8.16
CA ALA A 7 -14.25 15.97 -9.42
C ALA A 7 -15.24 15.30 -10.39
N SER A 8 -16.15 14.45 -9.90
CA SER A 8 -17.16 13.78 -10.74
C SER A 8 -18.20 14.75 -11.29
N THR A 9 -18.70 15.69 -10.47
CA THR A 9 -19.66 16.73 -10.88
C THR A 9 -19.04 17.68 -11.88
N LYS A 10 -17.78 18.11 -11.65
CA LYS A 10 -17.04 18.90 -12.62
C LYS A 10 -16.80 18.15 -13.94
N ASN A 11 -16.51 16.85 -13.87
CA ASN A 11 -16.36 16.04 -15.07
C ASN A 11 -17.67 15.95 -15.85
N ALA A 12 -18.78 15.64 -15.17
CA ALA A 12 -20.11 15.56 -15.75
C ALA A 12 -20.58 16.91 -16.33
N TRP A 13 -20.21 18.03 -15.69
CA TRP A 13 -20.46 19.38 -16.23
C TRP A 13 -19.78 19.59 -17.59
N HIS A 14 -18.55 19.09 -17.75
CA HIS A 14 -17.80 19.25 -19.00
C HIS A 14 -18.18 18.25 -20.09
N THR A 15 -18.47 17.00 -19.73
CA THR A 15 -18.70 15.91 -20.70
C THR A 15 -20.17 15.54 -20.91
N GLY A 16 -21.06 15.99 -20.03
CA GLY A 16 -22.49 15.67 -20.06
C GLY A 16 -22.85 14.24 -19.62
N HIS A 17 -21.88 13.43 -19.18
CA HIS A 17 -22.09 12.02 -18.82
C HIS A 17 -21.38 11.63 -17.51
N TRP A 18 -21.93 10.62 -16.83
CA TRP A 18 -21.44 10.10 -15.53
C TRP A 18 -20.57 8.84 -15.65
N SER A 19 -20.11 8.51 -16.86
CA SER A 19 -19.25 7.35 -17.10
C SER A 19 -17.88 7.51 -16.43
N ILE A 20 -17.42 6.45 -15.75
CA ILE A 20 -16.12 6.43 -15.08
C ILE A 20 -14.97 6.38 -16.11
N ILE A 21 -15.19 5.70 -17.24
CA ILE A 21 -14.16 5.34 -18.22
C ILE A 21 -13.83 6.51 -19.17
N THR A 22 -14.67 7.54 -19.23
CA THR A 22 -14.44 8.68 -20.14
C THR A 22 -13.21 9.50 -19.77
N SER A 23 -12.56 10.04 -20.80
CA SER A 23 -11.39 10.90 -20.69
C SER A 23 -11.66 12.14 -19.83
N PRO A 24 -11.18 12.17 -18.57
CA PRO A 24 -11.46 13.30 -17.71
C PRO A 24 -10.57 14.49 -18.11
N SER A 25 -11.05 15.71 -17.87
CA SER A 25 -10.25 16.93 -17.98
C SER A 25 -8.96 16.83 -17.13
N PRO A 26 -7.87 17.54 -17.47
CA PRO A 26 -6.62 17.47 -16.70
C PRO A 26 -6.79 17.83 -15.22
N GLN A 27 -7.66 18.81 -14.94
CA GLN A 27 -7.97 19.22 -13.57
C GLN A 27 -8.75 18.13 -12.81
N THR A 28 -9.75 17.49 -13.43
CA THR A 28 -10.51 16.42 -12.78
C THR A 28 -9.63 15.20 -12.51
N LYS A 29 -8.72 14.84 -13.44
CA LYS A 29 -7.72 13.77 -13.23
C LYS A 29 -6.83 14.00 -12.01
N LEU A 30 -6.37 15.23 -11.80
CA LEU A 30 -5.50 15.55 -10.66
C LEU A 30 -6.27 15.52 -9.34
N ILE A 31 -7.50 16.04 -9.32
CA ILE A 31 -8.33 16.03 -8.11
C ILE A 31 -8.78 14.61 -7.75
N THR A 32 -9.18 13.78 -8.72
CA THR A 32 -9.56 12.39 -8.45
C THR A 32 -8.38 11.58 -7.93
N THR A 33 -7.20 11.69 -8.56
CA THR A 33 -6.03 10.92 -8.13
C THR A 33 -5.54 11.33 -6.75
N THR A 34 -5.42 12.63 -6.45
CA THR A 34 -5.06 13.09 -5.10
C THR A 34 -6.07 12.65 -4.04
N ALA A 35 -7.38 12.69 -4.35
CA ALA A 35 -8.41 12.21 -3.44
C ALA A 35 -8.34 10.69 -3.17
N LEU A 36 -7.94 9.89 -4.17
CA LEU A 36 -7.75 8.44 -4.01
C LEU A 36 -6.46 8.11 -3.25
N LEU A 37 -5.37 8.86 -3.49
CA LEU A 37 -4.14 8.74 -2.71
C LEU A 37 -4.39 9.02 -1.22
N LEU A 38 -5.20 10.04 -0.92
CA LEU A 38 -5.64 10.33 0.45
C LEU A 38 -6.39 9.15 1.06
N LYS A 39 -7.34 8.53 0.34
CA LYS A 39 -8.08 7.35 0.83
C LYS A 39 -7.19 6.13 1.03
N LEU A 40 -6.16 5.93 0.19
CA LEU A 40 -5.23 4.81 0.31
C LEU A 40 -4.23 4.99 1.47
N GLY A 41 -4.08 6.22 1.98
CA GLY A 41 -3.03 6.58 2.94
C GLY A 41 -1.65 6.64 2.30
N ALA A 42 -1.56 6.89 0.99
CA ALA A 42 -0.28 7.05 0.31
C ALA A 42 0.32 8.43 0.60
N ALA A 43 1.65 8.54 0.55
CA ALA A 43 2.33 9.82 0.70
C ALA A 43 2.03 10.76 -0.47
N PRO A 44 1.94 12.09 -0.25
CA PRO A 44 2.18 12.81 1.01
C PRO A 44 1.02 12.76 2.01
N THR A 45 -0.16 12.30 1.61
CA THR A 45 -1.40 12.29 2.40
C THR A 45 -1.52 11.16 3.43
N HIS A 46 -0.39 10.63 3.89
CA HIS A 46 -0.32 9.40 4.71
C HIS A 46 -0.48 9.64 6.22
N LEU A 47 -0.33 10.88 6.70
CA LEU A 47 -0.19 11.20 8.14
C LEU A 47 -1.35 10.71 9.01
N TRP A 48 -2.59 10.70 8.49
CA TRP A 48 -3.75 10.23 9.22
C TRP A 48 -3.71 8.73 9.53
N TYR A 49 -3.01 7.96 8.69
CA TYR A 49 -3.16 6.51 8.65
C TYR A 49 -2.46 5.80 9.84
N PRO A 50 -1.19 6.08 10.18
CA PRO A 50 -0.55 5.48 11.35
C PRO A 50 -1.23 5.79 12.68
N GLU A 51 -1.77 7.00 12.84
CA GLU A 51 -2.42 7.42 14.08
C GLU A 51 -3.75 6.68 14.29
N ILE A 52 -4.58 6.57 13.24
CA ILE A 52 -5.84 5.82 13.32
C ILE A 52 -5.61 4.33 13.57
N LEU A 53 -4.59 3.74 12.93
CA LEU A 53 -4.24 2.34 13.18
C LEU A 53 -3.77 2.11 14.62
N GLN A 54 -3.02 3.04 15.20
CA GLN A 54 -2.61 2.91 16.60
C GLN A 54 -3.78 3.05 17.57
N GLY A 55 -4.73 3.95 17.29
CA GLY A 55 -5.87 4.26 18.17
C GLY A 55 -7.03 3.25 18.12
N THR A 56 -7.00 2.27 17.21
CA THR A 56 -8.08 1.30 17.01
C THR A 56 -7.71 -0.10 17.50
N THR A 57 -8.72 -0.98 17.61
CA THR A 57 -8.50 -2.40 17.95
C THR A 57 -7.83 -3.13 16.78
N MET A 58 -7.15 -4.23 17.06
CA MET A 58 -6.37 -4.96 16.05
C MET A 58 -7.24 -5.50 14.89
N ASN A 59 -8.48 -5.88 15.16
CA ASN A 59 -9.42 -6.31 14.11
C ASN A 59 -9.88 -5.14 13.23
N ILE A 60 -10.14 -3.97 13.81
CA ILE A 60 -10.49 -2.77 13.03
C ILE A 60 -9.29 -2.34 12.18
N ALA A 61 -8.09 -2.33 12.78
CA ALA A 61 -6.84 -2.08 12.07
C ALA A 61 -6.63 -3.02 10.88
N LEU A 62 -6.91 -4.32 11.03
CA LEU A 62 -6.90 -5.29 9.92
C LEU A 62 -7.89 -4.89 8.82
N THR A 63 -9.13 -4.54 9.16
CA THR A 63 -10.13 -4.13 8.14
C THR A 63 -9.73 -2.84 7.41
N LEU A 64 -9.10 -1.89 8.11
CA LEU A 64 -8.56 -0.66 7.52
C LEU A 64 -7.38 -0.95 6.58
N ALA A 65 -6.48 -1.86 6.98
CA ALA A 65 -5.32 -2.23 6.18
C ALA A 65 -5.69 -3.05 4.95
N THR A 66 -6.81 -3.77 4.96
CA THR A 66 -7.20 -4.70 3.89
C THR A 66 -8.38 -4.17 3.08
N TRP A 67 -9.59 -4.26 3.65
CA TRP A 67 -10.85 -4.00 2.98
C TRP A 67 -10.95 -2.58 2.41
N GLN A 68 -10.52 -1.57 3.17
CA GLN A 68 -10.62 -0.17 2.75
C GLN A 68 -9.69 0.20 1.58
N LYS A 69 -8.70 -0.64 1.26
CA LYS A 69 -7.78 -0.41 0.14
C LYS A 69 -8.32 -0.92 -1.20
N ILE A 70 -9.25 -1.88 -1.18
CA ILE A 70 -9.79 -2.53 -2.38
C ILE A 70 -10.51 -1.51 -3.28
N ALA A 71 -11.47 -0.77 -2.73
CA ALA A 71 -12.33 0.12 -3.52
C ALA A 71 -11.58 1.33 -4.13
N PRO A 72 -10.66 2.03 -3.41
CA PRO A 72 -9.88 3.09 -4.02
C PRO A 72 -8.90 2.57 -5.08
N LEU A 73 -8.27 1.41 -4.87
CA LEU A 73 -7.36 0.83 -5.85
C LEU A 73 -8.09 0.36 -7.11
N SER A 74 -9.30 -0.22 -6.98
CA SER A 74 -10.09 -0.62 -8.14
C SER A 74 -10.51 0.57 -9.00
N LEU A 75 -10.84 1.70 -8.38
CA LEU A 75 -11.16 2.93 -9.10
C LEU A 75 -9.92 3.49 -9.83
N LEU A 76 -8.74 3.41 -9.22
CA LEU A 76 -7.49 3.75 -9.89
C LEU A 76 -7.18 2.82 -11.07
N MET A 77 -7.43 1.51 -10.94
CA MET A 77 -7.27 0.54 -12.03
C MET A 77 -8.20 0.84 -13.21
N LEU A 78 -9.47 1.18 -12.94
CA LEU A 78 -10.43 1.58 -13.99
C LEU A 78 -9.99 2.84 -14.74
N LEU A 79 -9.33 3.76 -14.04
CA LEU A 79 -8.84 5.02 -14.61
C LEU A 79 -7.42 4.92 -15.20
N HIS A 80 -6.80 3.74 -15.22
CA HIS A 80 -5.37 3.54 -15.53
C HIS A 80 -4.88 4.29 -16.79
N THR A 81 -5.66 4.26 -17.87
CA THR A 81 -5.33 4.91 -19.16
C THR A 81 -5.30 6.44 -19.09
N HIS A 82 -5.86 7.03 -18.04
CA HIS A 82 -6.06 8.48 -17.88
C HIS A 82 -5.35 9.04 -16.66
N LEU A 83 -4.50 8.28 -15.98
CA LEU A 83 -3.84 8.75 -14.77
C LEU A 83 -2.69 9.75 -15.08
N PRO A 84 -2.50 10.79 -14.25
CA PRO A 84 -1.32 11.64 -14.30
C PRO A 84 -0.08 10.85 -13.80
N ILE A 85 0.60 10.18 -14.74
CA ILE A 85 1.80 9.36 -14.48
C ILE A 85 2.83 10.04 -13.55
N PRO A 86 3.26 11.31 -13.77
CA PRO A 86 4.31 11.91 -12.93
C PRO A 86 3.88 12.02 -11.45
N LEU A 87 2.61 12.29 -11.19
CA LEU A 87 2.08 12.37 -9.83
C LEU A 87 2.07 11.01 -9.14
N ILE A 88 1.72 9.94 -9.87
CA ILE A 88 1.72 8.57 -9.33
C ILE A 88 3.15 8.10 -9.04
N LEU A 89 4.09 8.36 -9.95
CA LEU A 89 5.48 7.97 -9.75
C LEU A 89 6.09 8.72 -8.55
N LEU A 90 5.80 10.03 -8.39
CA LEU A 90 6.24 10.78 -7.23
C LEU A 90 5.62 10.27 -5.92
N ALA A 91 4.31 10.00 -5.92
CA ALA A 91 3.62 9.42 -4.78
C ALA A 91 4.19 8.03 -4.43
N SER A 92 4.54 7.24 -5.44
CA SER A 92 5.12 5.91 -5.24
C SER A 92 6.49 5.95 -4.56
N ALA A 93 7.41 6.79 -5.06
CA ALA A 93 8.74 6.94 -4.49
C ALA A 93 8.68 7.50 -3.06
N THR A 94 7.87 8.53 -2.85
CA THR A 94 7.73 9.15 -1.51
C THR A 94 7.09 8.19 -0.51
N SER A 95 6.09 7.40 -0.91
CA SER A 95 5.45 6.44 -0.01
C SER A 95 6.37 5.28 0.37
N THR A 96 7.20 4.78 -0.55
CA THR A 96 8.21 3.76 -0.19
C THR A 96 9.29 4.31 0.72
N ILE A 97 9.81 5.52 0.44
CA ILE A 97 10.87 6.13 1.26
C ILE A 97 10.37 6.43 2.67
N ILE A 98 9.21 7.06 2.78
CA ILE A 98 8.63 7.42 4.07
C ILE A 98 8.24 6.15 4.84
N GLY A 99 7.56 5.20 4.21
CA GLY A 99 7.17 3.95 4.85
C GLY A 99 8.37 3.18 5.41
N GLY A 100 9.45 3.04 4.63
CA GLY A 100 10.67 2.36 5.08
C GLY A 100 11.39 3.09 6.22
N LEU A 101 11.73 4.38 6.04
CA LEU A 101 12.51 5.12 7.03
C LEU A 101 11.76 5.36 8.35
N THR A 102 10.47 5.72 8.27
CA THR A 102 9.70 6.02 9.47
C THR A 102 9.25 4.77 10.22
N GLY A 103 9.11 3.64 9.52
CA GLY A 103 8.81 2.33 10.11
C GLY A 103 9.92 1.86 11.07
N LEU A 104 11.19 2.10 10.74
CA LEU A 104 12.34 1.74 11.58
C LEU A 104 12.30 2.37 12.98
N ASN A 105 11.71 3.55 13.11
CA ASN A 105 11.70 4.30 14.37
C ASN A 105 10.43 4.04 15.21
N GLN A 106 9.71 2.94 14.97
CA GLN A 106 8.49 2.60 15.71
C GLN A 106 8.69 1.36 16.56
N THR A 107 8.19 1.41 17.80
CA THR A 107 8.17 0.26 18.73
C THR A 107 6.79 -0.39 18.85
N GLN A 108 5.74 0.31 18.38
CA GLN A 108 4.37 -0.15 18.42
C GLN A 108 4.06 -0.97 17.16
N THR A 109 3.58 -2.20 17.33
CA THR A 109 3.37 -3.15 16.21
C THR A 109 2.39 -2.59 15.18
N ARG A 110 1.32 -1.91 15.62
CA ARG A 110 0.33 -1.31 14.72
C ARG A 110 0.90 -0.16 13.88
N LYS A 111 1.80 0.66 14.43
CA LYS A 111 2.47 1.72 13.65
C LYS A 111 3.47 1.13 12.65
N ILE A 112 4.21 0.09 13.04
CA ILE A 112 5.10 -0.63 12.12
C ILE A 112 4.31 -1.17 10.92
N LEU A 113 3.21 -1.88 11.19
CA LEU A 113 2.32 -2.40 10.13
C LEU A 113 1.64 -1.28 9.32
N ALA A 114 1.40 -0.12 9.92
CA ALA A 114 0.87 1.02 9.20
C ALA A 114 1.90 1.53 8.18
N PHE A 115 3.15 1.74 8.58
CA PHE A 115 4.21 2.21 7.69
C PHE A 115 4.62 1.18 6.64
N SER A 116 4.61 -0.12 6.96
CA SER A 116 4.81 -1.16 5.95
C SER A 116 3.70 -1.14 4.90
N SER A 117 2.44 -0.89 5.29
CA SER A 117 1.35 -0.73 4.32
C SER A 117 1.53 0.50 3.43
N ILE A 118 2.07 1.61 3.96
CA ILE A 118 2.37 2.82 3.18
C ILE A 118 3.46 2.50 2.15
N ALA A 119 4.50 1.76 2.54
CA ALA A 119 5.53 1.29 1.61
C ALA A 119 4.95 0.36 0.53
N HIS A 120 4.09 -0.59 0.89
CA HIS A 120 3.42 -1.45 -0.09
C HIS A 120 2.50 -0.67 -1.03
N MET A 121 1.84 0.41 -0.58
CA MET A 121 1.07 1.27 -1.49
C MET A 121 1.98 1.90 -2.55
N GLY A 122 3.22 2.24 -2.22
CA GLY A 122 4.19 2.71 -3.21
C GLY A 122 4.48 1.69 -4.31
N TRP A 123 4.69 0.43 -3.93
CA TRP A 123 4.84 -0.68 -4.88
C TRP A 123 3.56 -0.93 -5.72
N LEU A 124 2.38 -0.79 -5.12
CA LEU A 124 1.12 -0.95 -5.88
C LEU A 124 0.92 0.19 -6.89
N LEU A 125 1.29 1.42 -6.53
CA LEU A 125 1.21 2.58 -7.42
C LEU A 125 2.19 2.46 -8.59
N THR A 126 3.39 1.90 -8.39
CA THR A 126 4.31 1.63 -9.50
C THR A 126 3.84 0.50 -10.40
N ALA A 127 3.35 -0.60 -9.80
CA ALA A 127 2.70 -1.67 -10.55
C ALA A 127 1.56 -1.12 -11.42
N LEU A 128 0.80 -0.14 -10.92
CA LEU A 128 -0.31 0.47 -11.63
C LEU A 128 0.12 1.21 -12.87
N VAL A 129 1.29 1.82 -12.90
CA VAL A 129 1.81 2.48 -14.10
C VAL A 129 2.29 1.46 -15.15
N ILE A 130 2.74 0.28 -14.71
CA ILE A 130 3.29 -0.76 -15.59
C ILE A 130 2.16 -1.57 -16.24
N ASP A 131 1.34 -2.22 -15.41
CA ASP A 131 0.23 -3.08 -15.85
C ASP A 131 -0.79 -3.25 -14.71
N PRO A 132 -2.08 -2.94 -14.91
CA PRO A 132 -3.12 -3.19 -13.91
C PRO A 132 -3.20 -4.66 -13.49
N LYS A 133 -2.88 -5.64 -14.34
CA LYS A 133 -2.88 -7.06 -13.92
C LYS A 133 -1.83 -7.31 -12.85
N LEU A 134 -0.65 -6.71 -12.97
CA LEU A 134 0.40 -6.81 -11.98
C LEU A 134 -0.05 -6.21 -10.64
N THR A 135 -0.80 -5.10 -10.66
CA THR A 135 -1.36 -4.53 -9.41
C THR A 135 -2.29 -5.47 -8.68
N THR A 136 -3.11 -6.23 -9.42
CA THR A 136 -4.02 -7.20 -8.79
C THR A 136 -3.24 -8.31 -8.11
N LEU A 137 -2.19 -8.84 -8.75
CA LEU A 137 -1.29 -9.82 -8.13
C LEU A 137 -0.65 -9.25 -6.86
N ALA A 138 -0.03 -8.07 -6.95
CA ALA A 138 0.62 -7.43 -5.81
C ALA A 138 -0.37 -7.16 -4.66
N LEU A 139 -1.59 -6.69 -4.96
CA LEU A 139 -2.63 -6.45 -3.95
C LEU A 139 -3.03 -7.77 -3.28
N THR A 140 -3.32 -8.82 -4.05
CA THR A 140 -3.73 -10.11 -3.47
C THR A 140 -2.66 -10.70 -2.56
N THR A 141 -1.39 -10.65 -2.96
CA THR A 141 -0.28 -11.09 -2.08
C THR A 141 -0.20 -10.25 -0.81
N TYR A 142 -0.30 -8.93 -0.90
CA TYR A 142 -0.29 -8.04 0.25
C TYR A 142 -1.46 -8.34 1.21
N MET A 143 -2.66 -8.58 0.68
CA MET A 143 -3.85 -8.89 1.48
C MET A 143 -3.71 -10.21 2.24
N ILE A 144 -3.15 -11.25 1.62
CA ILE A 144 -2.92 -12.55 2.27
C ILE A 144 -1.88 -12.42 3.39
N MET A 145 -0.78 -11.73 3.13
CA MET A 145 0.30 -11.55 4.11
C MET A 145 -0.12 -10.67 5.29
N THR A 146 -0.87 -9.60 5.03
CA THR A 146 -1.41 -8.75 6.08
C THR A 146 -2.45 -9.47 6.91
N LEU A 147 -3.33 -10.26 6.30
CA LEU A 147 -4.27 -11.09 7.05
C LEU A 147 -3.53 -12.03 8.01
N ALA A 148 -2.52 -12.76 7.53
CA ALA A 148 -1.75 -13.70 8.34
C ALA A 148 -1.01 -13.03 9.53
N THR A 149 -0.39 -11.87 9.29
CA THR A 149 0.32 -11.11 10.33
C THR A 149 -0.64 -10.52 11.37
N PHE A 150 -1.72 -9.88 10.94
CA PHE A 150 -2.70 -9.33 11.87
C PHE A 150 -3.40 -10.43 12.67
N THR A 151 -3.81 -11.55 12.05
CA THR A 151 -4.46 -12.64 12.79
C THR A 151 -3.55 -13.24 13.86
N SER A 152 -2.27 -13.43 13.55
CA SER A 152 -1.33 -13.97 14.55
C SER A 152 -1.01 -12.99 15.67
N MET A 153 -0.99 -11.68 15.39
CA MET A 153 -0.85 -10.67 16.45
C MET A 153 -2.14 -10.50 17.27
N THR A 154 -3.32 -10.73 16.68
CA THR A 154 -4.60 -10.71 17.42
C THR A 154 -4.69 -11.85 18.43
N THR A 155 -4.25 -13.07 18.06
CA THR A 155 -4.30 -14.23 18.95
C THR A 155 -3.31 -14.12 20.10
N THR A 156 -2.16 -13.47 19.88
CA THR A 156 -1.11 -13.26 20.89
C THR A 156 -1.26 -11.95 21.66
N THR A 157 -2.23 -11.10 21.30
CA THR A 157 -2.48 -9.77 21.90
C THR A 157 -1.25 -8.84 21.93
N THR A 158 -0.35 -8.97 20.94
CA THR A 158 0.92 -8.24 20.88
C THR A 158 0.73 -6.77 20.47
N LYS A 159 1.11 -5.83 21.34
CA LYS A 159 0.99 -4.37 21.09
C LYS A 159 2.35 -3.72 20.81
N THR A 160 3.40 -4.23 21.44
CA THR A 160 4.77 -3.72 21.28
C THR A 160 5.71 -4.82 20.80
N ILE A 161 6.89 -4.43 20.31
CA ILE A 161 7.95 -5.38 19.95
C ILE A 161 8.35 -6.27 21.15
N THR A 162 8.30 -5.76 22.38
CA THR A 162 8.69 -6.58 23.55
C THR A 162 7.72 -7.72 23.84
N ASP A 163 6.44 -7.54 23.49
CA ASP A 163 5.42 -8.57 23.71
C ASP A 163 5.70 -9.82 22.87
N THR A 164 6.37 -9.70 21.71
CA THR A 164 6.69 -10.85 20.86
C THR A 164 7.64 -11.84 21.54
N ASN A 165 8.46 -11.39 22.50
CA ASN A 165 9.36 -12.27 23.24
C ASN A 165 8.60 -13.27 24.12
N THR A 166 7.43 -12.86 24.63
CA THR A 166 6.58 -13.73 25.47
C THR A 166 5.84 -14.80 24.66
N VAL A 167 5.71 -14.60 23.35
CA VAL A 167 5.03 -15.56 22.46
C VAL A 167 5.87 -16.83 22.24
N TRP A 168 7.20 -16.73 22.30
CA TRP A 168 8.09 -17.88 22.11
C TRP A 168 7.83 -18.98 23.14
N SER A 169 7.69 -18.62 24.41
CA SER A 169 7.45 -19.59 25.48
C SER A 169 6.04 -20.19 25.44
N ALA A 170 5.06 -19.43 24.94
CA ALA A 170 3.68 -19.89 24.84
C ALA A 170 3.44 -20.80 23.62
N SER A 171 3.91 -20.39 22.44
CA SER A 171 3.65 -21.09 21.18
C SER A 171 4.77 -20.82 20.17
N PRO A 172 5.86 -21.60 20.16
CA PRO A 172 6.99 -21.38 19.28
C PRO A 172 6.61 -21.52 17.79
N THR A 173 5.67 -22.42 17.47
CA THR A 173 5.17 -22.63 16.10
C THR A 173 4.44 -21.41 15.54
N LEU A 174 3.68 -20.70 16.39
CA LEU A 174 3.02 -19.47 15.96
C LEU A 174 4.04 -18.36 15.71
N LEU A 175 5.06 -18.24 16.58
CA LEU A 175 6.11 -17.24 16.38
C LEU A 175 6.88 -17.48 15.07
N THR A 176 7.24 -18.72 14.75
CA THR A 176 7.93 -19.02 13.48
C THR A 176 7.08 -18.67 12.26
N LEU A 177 5.77 -18.97 12.30
CA LEU A 177 4.85 -18.56 11.24
C LEU A 177 4.71 -17.04 11.14
N THR A 178 4.66 -16.33 12.28
CA THR A 178 4.63 -14.85 12.27
C THR A 178 5.90 -14.28 11.63
N MET A 179 7.07 -14.82 11.96
CA MET A 179 8.35 -14.41 11.37
C MET A 179 8.39 -14.64 9.86
N LEU A 180 7.98 -15.82 9.39
CA LEU A 180 7.89 -16.11 7.95
C LEU A 180 6.94 -15.13 7.25
N SER A 181 5.82 -14.78 7.90
CA SER A 181 4.88 -13.82 7.33
C SER A 181 5.42 -12.39 7.24
N LEU A 182 6.18 -11.94 8.26
CA LEU A 182 6.86 -10.64 8.24
C LEU A 182 8.00 -10.60 7.21
N MET A 183 8.80 -11.65 7.11
CA MET A 183 9.87 -11.76 6.10
C MET A 183 9.31 -11.75 4.67
N SER A 184 8.12 -12.32 4.47
CA SER A 184 7.43 -12.28 3.18
C SER A 184 6.87 -10.88 2.87
N LEU A 185 6.36 -10.11 3.84
CA LEU A 185 6.03 -8.67 3.63
C LEU A 185 7.28 -7.87 3.21
N GLY A 186 8.41 -8.11 3.87
CA GLY A 186 9.72 -7.57 3.48
C GLY A 186 10.16 -7.98 2.06
N GLY A 187 9.60 -9.06 1.52
CA GLY A 187 9.84 -9.51 0.15
C GLY A 187 11.21 -10.17 -0.01
N LEU A 188 11.60 -11.00 0.96
CA LEU A 188 12.84 -11.78 0.86
C LEU A 188 12.66 -13.01 -0.05
N PRO A 189 13.57 -13.30 -0.98
CA PRO A 189 13.62 -14.62 -1.63
C PRO A 189 13.93 -15.67 -0.54
N PRO A 190 13.25 -16.84 -0.47
CA PRO A 190 12.38 -17.52 -1.46
C PRO A 190 10.86 -17.34 -1.22
N LEU A 191 10.43 -16.33 -0.46
CA LEU A 191 9.03 -16.18 -0.04
C LEU A 191 8.15 -15.54 -1.11
N THR A 192 6.83 -15.75 -1.00
CA THR A 192 5.84 -15.32 -2.00
C THR A 192 5.79 -13.80 -2.20
N GLY A 193 6.00 -13.01 -1.14
CA GLY A 193 6.00 -11.54 -1.25
C GLY A 193 7.16 -10.96 -2.06
N PHE A 194 8.19 -11.75 -2.40
CA PHE A 194 9.23 -11.33 -3.33
C PHE A 194 8.74 -11.30 -4.80
N MET A 195 7.85 -12.21 -5.18
CA MET A 195 7.40 -12.38 -6.57
C MET A 195 6.83 -11.08 -7.18
N PRO A 196 5.89 -10.35 -6.53
CA PRO A 196 5.39 -9.09 -7.09
C PRO A 196 6.47 -8.02 -7.20
N LYS A 197 7.33 -7.88 -6.19
CA LYS A 197 8.40 -6.85 -6.20
C LYS A 197 9.37 -7.10 -7.34
N LEU A 198 9.78 -8.35 -7.57
CA LEU A 198 10.66 -8.71 -8.68
C LEU A 198 10.01 -8.44 -10.04
N LEU A 199 8.74 -8.77 -10.21
CA LEU A 199 8.01 -8.49 -11.47
C LEU A 199 7.85 -6.98 -11.71
N ILE A 200 7.62 -6.18 -10.66
CA ILE A 200 7.58 -4.72 -10.76
C ILE A 200 8.92 -4.17 -11.21
N LEU A 201 10.02 -4.64 -10.61
CA LEU A 201 11.37 -4.21 -10.97
C LEU A 201 11.69 -4.55 -12.44
N ASN A 202 11.33 -5.76 -12.90
CA ASN A 202 11.49 -6.13 -14.30
C ASN A 202 10.68 -5.18 -15.21
N GLY A 203 9.42 -4.90 -14.86
CA GLY A 203 8.58 -3.95 -15.60
C GLY A 203 9.19 -2.54 -15.66
N LEU A 204 9.79 -2.04 -14.58
CA LEU A 204 10.45 -0.74 -14.56
C LEU A 204 11.68 -0.69 -15.48
N ILE A 205 12.45 -1.77 -15.55
CA ILE A 205 13.60 -1.90 -16.46
C ILE A 205 13.11 -1.81 -17.91
N THR A 206 12.05 -2.55 -18.28
CA THR A 206 11.50 -2.51 -19.64
C THR A 206 10.96 -1.13 -20.05
N LYS A 207 10.56 -0.29 -19.08
CA LYS A 207 10.07 1.08 -19.30
C LYS A 207 11.15 2.15 -19.17
N ASN A 208 12.43 1.78 -19.03
CA ASN A 208 13.56 2.69 -18.82
C ASN A 208 13.44 3.60 -17.57
N LEU A 209 12.69 3.17 -16.55
CA LEU A 209 12.52 3.89 -15.27
C LEU A 209 13.48 3.35 -14.19
N LEU A 210 14.74 3.19 -14.57
CA LEU A 210 15.78 2.56 -13.75
C LEU A 210 16.05 3.28 -12.42
N PRO A 211 16.16 4.63 -12.37
CA PRO A 211 16.37 5.35 -11.12
C PRO A 211 15.26 5.09 -10.10
N LEU A 212 14.01 5.03 -10.55
CA LEU A 212 12.87 4.72 -9.69
C LEU A 212 12.97 3.29 -9.15
N GLY A 213 13.30 2.31 -10.01
CA GLY A 213 13.49 0.92 -9.59
C GLY A 213 14.53 0.78 -8.48
N VAL A 214 15.67 1.48 -8.61
CA VAL A 214 16.72 1.48 -7.58
C VAL A 214 16.22 2.11 -6.28
N THR A 215 15.50 3.24 -6.35
CA THR A 215 14.97 3.90 -5.14
C THR A 215 13.97 3.03 -4.40
N LEU A 216 13.07 2.34 -5.11
CA LEU A 216 12.09 1.44 -4.52
C LEU A 216 12.77 0.24 -3.86
N ALA A 217 13.74 -0.37 -4.54
CA ALA A 217 14.47 -1.52 -4.02
C ALA A 217 15.22 -1.17 -2.73
N LEU A 218 16.00 -0.08 -2.72
CA LEU A 218 16.76 0.36 -1.55
C LEU A 218 15.84 0.76 -0.38
N ALA A 219 14.76 1.48 -0.65
CA ALA A 219 13.80 1.90 0.38
C ALA A 219 12.97 0.73 0.94
N SER A 220 12.91 -0.41 0.26
CA SER A 220 12.11 -1.57 0.68
C SER A 220 12.83 -2.51 1.67
N LEU A 221 14.15 -2.44 1.77
CA LEU A 221 14.95 -3.22 2.73
C LEU A 221 14.56 -2.97 4.19
N PRO A 222 14.30 -1.72 4.62
CA PRO A 222 13.87 -1.43 6.00
C PRO A 222 12.36 -1.55 6.26
N ALA A 223 11.54 -1.91 5.25
CA ALA A 223 10.08 -1.77 5.27
C ALA A 223 9.29 -3.04 5.62
#